data_AF-A0A9P0VR56-F1
#
_entry.id   AF-A0A9P0VR56-F1
#
_cell.length_a   1.000
_cell.length_b   1.000
_cell.length_c   1.000
_cell.angle_alpha   90.00
_cell.angle_beta   90.00
_cell.angle_gamma   90.00
#
_symmetry.space_group_name_H-M   'P 1'
#
loop_
_entity.id
_entity.type
_entity.pdbx_description
1 polymer ?
#
loop_
_entity_poly.entity_id
_entity_poly.type
_entity_poly.pdbx_seq_one_letter_code
_entity_poly.pdbx_strand_id
1 'polypeptide(L)'
;PENEEVRIRYLEYKKKLVKLIRNAKYNFYKKQINKNKDTPKNLWNVVNKLRKGSSKCAIKEIVDENKLYDSPKTIANQFNDFFVNIGKYYAELIVRPNKNRPQRKINQSTFFLEAVDVTEVTSIINTLKKWEIARF
;
A
#
# COMPACT_ATOMS: atom_id res chain seq x y z
N PRO A 1 38.94 -6.53 42.10
CA PRO A 1 38.52 -7.96 41.97
C PRO A 1 37.10 -8.21 42.51
N GLU A 2 36.77 -7.68 43.68
CA GLU A 2 35.59 -8.05 44.49
C GLU A 2 34.22 -7.52 44.00
N ASN A 3 34.20 -6.67 42.97
CA ASN A 3 32.97 -6.07 42.42
C ASN A 3 32.70 -6.45 40.95
N GLU A 4 33.60 -7.23 40.34
CA GLU A 4 33.43 -7.63 38.93
C GLU A 4 32.38 -8.74 38.80
N GLU A 5 32.32 -9.68 39.76
CA GLU A 5 31.28 -10.72 39.78
C GLU A 5 29.86 -10.14 39.94
N VAL A 6 29.70 -9.16 40.84
CA VAL A 6 28.41 -8.47 41.06
C VAL A 6 27.98 -7.74 39.79
N ARG A 7 28.92 -7.05 39.12
CA ARG A 7 28.70 -6.37 37.84
C ARG A 7 28.30 -7.35 36.73
N ILE A 8 29.00 -8.47 36.59
CA ILE A 8 28.68 -9.52 35.60
C ILE A 8 27.27 -10.04 35.85
N ARG A 9 26.95 -10.41 37.09
CA ARG A 9 25.62 -10.89 37.48
C ARG A 9 24.53 -9.87 37.16
N TYR A 10 24.74 -8.60 37.48
CA TYR A 10 23.81 -7.52 37.12
C TYR A 10 23.59 -7.43 35.60
N LEU A 11 24.65 -7.47 34.79
CA LEU A 11 24.54 -7.41 33.33
C LEU A 11 23.79 -8.61 32.76
N GLU A 12 23.97 -9.80 33.32
CA GLU A 12 23.21 -11.00 32.94
C GLU A 12 21.73 -10.85 33.26
N TYR A 13 21.38 -10.40 34.47
CA TYR A 13 19.98 -10.13 34.84
C TYR A 13 19.37 -9.06 33.96
N LYS A 14 20.11 -7.98 33.66
CA LYS A 14 19.66 -6.93 32.72
C LYS A 14 19.37 -7.50 31.34
N LYS A 15 20.27 -8.34 30.79
CA LYS A 15 20.06 -9.03 29.50
C LYS A 15 18.82 -9.93 29.54
N LYS A 16 18.66 -10.74 30.60
CA LYS A 16 17.48 -11.61 30.80
C LYS A 16 16.19 -10.79 30.87
N LEU A 17 16.19 -9.70 31.64
CA LEU A 17 15.05 -8.80 31.79
C LEU A 17 14.67 -8.16 30.45
N VAL A 18 15.63 -7.61 29.71
CA VAL A 18 15.40 -7.02 28.39
C VAL A 18 14.83 -8.06 27.43
N LYS A 19 15.35 -9.29 27.45
CA LYS A 19 14.83 -10.41 26.64
C LYS A 19 13.39 -10.73 27.01
N LEU A 20 13.07 -10.80 28.31
CA LEU A 20 11.73 -11.07 28.81
C LEU A 20 10.73 -9.97 28.38
N ILE A 21 11.11 -8.70 28.52
CA ILE A 21 10.29 -7.57 28.08
C ILE A 21 10.04 -7.62 26.56
N ARG A 22 11.08 -7.91 25.76
CA ARG A 22 10.95 -8.03 24.30
C ARG A 22 10.01 -9.18 23.92
N ASN A 23 10.18 -10.34 24.53
CA ASN A 23 9.33 -11.50 24.29
C ASN A 23 7.87 -11.25 24.69
N ALA A 24 7.64 -10.63 25.85
CA ALA A 24 6.29 -10.28 26.31
C ALA A 24 5.59 -9.33 25.34
N LYS A 25 6.29 -8.29 24.87
CA LYS A 25 5.78 -7.36 23.85
C LYS A 25 5.46 -8.07 22.54
N TYR A 26 6.40 -8.88 22.05
CA TYR A 26 6.20 -9.65 20.82
C TYR A 26 4.97 -10.56 20.91
N ASN A 27 4.85 -11.34 21.98
CA ASN A 27 3.73 -12.26 22.19
C ASN A 27 2.39 -11.53 22.28
N PHE A 28 2.34 -10.38 22.97
CA PHE A 28 1.15 -9.55 23.04
C PHE A 28 0.68 -9.09 21.64
N TYR A 29 1.58 -8.51 20.85
CA TYR A 29 1.23 -8.02 19.52
C TYR A 29 0.95 -9.15 18.52
N LYS A 30 1.67 -10.28 18.62
CA LYS A 30 1.37 -11.49 17.84
C LYS A 30 -0.07 -11.96 18.09
N LYS A 31 -0.52 -12.01 19.35
CA LYS A 31 -1.90 -12.36 19.70
C LYS A 31 -2.91 -11.37 19.13
N GLN A 32 -2.62 -10.07 19.18
CA GLN A 32 -3.51 -9.04 18.64
C GLN A 32 -3.60 -9.08 17.10
N ILE A 33 -2.49 -9.32 16.40
CA ILE A 33 -2.49 -9.49 14.94
C ILE A 33 -3.33 -10.71 14.55
N ASN A 34 -3.10 -11.85 15.19
CA ASN A 34 -3.85 -13.07 14.91
C ASN A 34 -5.35 -12.92 15.18
N LYS A 35 -5.74 -12.15 16.21
CA LYS A 35 -7.14 -11.86 16.53
C LYS A 35 -7.83 -10.97 15.48
N ASN A 36 -7.08 -10.08 14.82
CA ASN A 36 -7.65 -9.11 13.88
C ASN A 36 -7.34 -9.43 12.41
N LYS A 37 -6.83 -10.62 12.10
CA LYS A 37 -6.40 -11.03 10.74
C LYS A 37 -7.51 -10.89 9.69
N ASP A 38 -8.77 -11.12 10.08
CA ASP A 38 -9.93 -11.10 9.18
C ASP A 38 -10.56 -9.69 9.07
N THR A 39 -10.05 -8.71 9.82
CA THR A 39 -10.56 -7.33 9.82
C THR A 39 -9.44 -6.33 9.49
N PRO A 40 -9.24 -6.01 8.19
CA PRO A 40 -8.12 -5.17 7.74
C PRO A 40 -7.98 -3.85 8.49
N LYS A 41 -9.11 -3.18 8.79
CA LYS A 41 -9.15 -1.93 9.56
C LYS A 41 -8.55 -2.10 10.97
N ASN A 42 -8.93 -3.16 11.68
CA ASN A 42 -8.45 -3.38 13.04
C ASN A 42 -7.01 -3.86 13.06
N LEU A 43 -6.62 -4.69 12.09
CA LEU A 43 -5.22 -5.07 11.90
C LEU A 43 -4.34 -3.83 11.72
N TRP A 44 -4.78 -2.88 10.88
CA TRP A 44 -4.04 -1.64 10.65
C TRP A 44 -3.96 -0.75 11.91
N ASN A 45 -4.99 -0.74 12.75
CA ASN A 45 -4.93 -0.06 14.04
C ASN A 45 -3.86 -0.67 14.98
N VAL A 46 -3.70 -2.00 14.97
CA VAL A 46 -2.64 -2.68 15.75
C VAL A 46 -1.26 -2.32 15.22
N VAL A 47 -1.08 -2.30 13.89
CA VAL A 47 0.18 -1.89 13.23
C VAL A 47 0.51 -0.43 13.52
N ASN A 48 -0.48 0.47 13.46
CA ASN A 48 -0.28 1.88 13.77
C ASN A 48 0.15 2.12 15.22
N LYS A 49 -0.34 1.32 16.18
CA LYS A 49 0.13 1.35 17.58
C LYS A 49 1.59 0.90 17.73
N LEU A 50 2.04 -0.03 16.90
CA LEU A 50 3.45 -0.46 16.84
C LEU A 50 4.36 0.60 16.21
N ARG A 51 3.82 1.39 15.27
CA ARG A 51 4.51 2.51 14.62
C ARG A 51 4.66 3.69 15.59
N LYS A 52 5.51 3.54 16.62
CA LYS A 52 5.93 4.66 17.49
C LYS A 52 6.61 5.73 16.65
N GLY A 53 6.03 6.92 16.63
CA GLY A 53 6.65 8.15 16.13
C GLY A 53 7.03 8.08 14.65
N SER A 54 6.14 8.54 13.77
CA SER A 54 6.65 9.18 12.57
C SER A 54 7.35 10.46 13.02
N SER A 55 8.64 10.38 13.34
CA SER A 55 9.47 11.55 13.11
C SER A 55 9.16 11.97 11.68
N LYS A 56 8.72 13.20 11.49
CA LYS A 56 8.59 13.76 10.14
C LYS A 56 10.01 13.69 9.57
N CYS A 57 10.30 12.64 8.80
CA CYS A 57 11.59 12.48 8.16
C CYS A 57 11.56 13.45 6.99
N ALA A 58 11.95 14.69 7.27
CA ALA A 58 12.16 15.67 6.23
C ALA A 58 13.37 15.22 5.41
N ILE A 59 13.20 15.14 4.10
CA ILE A 59 14.31 14.91 3.18
C ILE A 59 15.27 16.09 3.36
N LYS A 60 16.49 15.80 3.79
CA LYS A 60 17.52 16.82 4.04
C LYS A 60 18.36 17.10 2.81
N GLU A 61 18.55 16.09 1.97
CA GLU A 61 19.37 16.18 0.78
C GLU A 61 18.94 15.12 -0.25
N ILE A 62 19.14 15.43 -1.52
CA ILE A 62 19.04 14.48 -2.64
C ILE A 62 20.27 14.63 -3.52
N VAL A 63 20.70 13.53 -4.13
CA VAL A 63 21.78 13.53 -5.13
C VAL A 63 21.18 13.16 -6.47
N ASP A 64 21.38 14.01 -7.47
CA ASP A 64 20.99 13.74 -8.84
C ASP A 64 22.12 14.16 -9.80
N GLU A 65 22.48 13.29 -10.74
CA GLU A 65 23.58 13.48 -11.71
C GLU A 65 24.88 14.04 -11.09
N ASN A 66 25.29 13.50 -9.93
CA ASN A 66 26.46 13.94 -9.14
C ASN A 66 26.37 15.36 -8.54
N LYS A 67 25.20 16.00 -8.53
CA LYS A 67 24.93 17.25 -7.83
C LYS A 67 24.15 16.98 -6.54
N LEU A 68 24.59 17.60 -5.46
CA LEU A 68 23.92 17.57 -4.16
C LEU A 68 22.94 18.75 -4.06
N TYR A 69 21.70 18.46 -3.71
CA TYR A 69 20.68 19.46 -3.42
C TYR A 69 20.24 19.32 -1.98
N ASP A 70 20.49 20.33 -1.16
CA ASP A 70 20.28 20.35 0.30
C ASP A 70 19.15 21.31 0.73
N SER A 71 18.81 22.29 -0.11
CA SER A 71 17.74 23.24 0.20
C SER A 71 16.35 22.66 -0.15
N PRO A 72 15.32 22.85 0.70
CA PRO A 72 13.97 22.35 0.40
C PRO A 72 13.40 22.85 -0.93
N LYS A 73 13.73 24.08 -1.32
CA LYS A 73 13.28 24.68 -2.59
C LYS A 73 13.93 24.01 -3.79
N THR A 74 15.24 23.77 -3.74
CA THR A 74 15.96 23.11 -4.83
C THR A 74 15.56 21.64 -4.94
N ILE A 75 15.36 20.96 -3.81
CA ILE A 75 14.82 19.59 -3.76
C ILE A 75 13.44 19.54 -4.43
N ALA A 76 12.53 20.45 -4.06
CA ALA A 76 11.18 20.49 -4.64
C ALA A 76 11.20 20.78 -6.15
N ASN A 77 12.04 21.71 -6.59
CA ASN A 77 12.22 21.98 -8.01
C ASN A 77 12.72 20.75 -8.77
N GLN A 78 13.71 20.03 -8.23
CA GLN A 78 14.23 18.83 -8.88
C GLN A 78 13.17 17.72 -9.01
N PHE A 79 12.34 17.53 -7.98
CA PHE A 79 11.22 16.62 -8.07
C PHE A 79 10.20 17.04 -9.13
N ASN A 80 9.86 18.33 -9.18
CA ASN A 80 8.93 18.86 -10.19
C ASN A 80 9.49 18.66 -11.60
N ASP A 81 10.74 19.04 -11.83
CA ASP A 81 11.40 18.93 -13.12
C ASP A 81 11.48 17.47 -13.57
N PHE A 82 11.81 16.55 -12.66
CA PHE A 82 11.82 15.12 -12.95
C PHE A 82 10.42 14.61 -13.33
N PHE A 83 9.42 14.81 -12.49
CA PHE A 83 8.08 14.21 -12.70
C PHE A 83 7.29 14.87 -13.83
N VAL A 84 7.52 16.15 -14.14
CA VAL A 84 6.92 16.81 -15.31
C VAL A 84 7.52 16.27 -16.61
N ASN A 85 8.84 16.03 -16.64
CA ASN A 85 9.53 15.69 -17.88
C ASN A 85 9.63 14.20 -18.15
N ILE A 86 9.56 13.33 -17.13
CA ILE A 86 9.76 11.88 -17.28
C ILE A 86 8.79 11.26 -18.31
N GLY A 87 7.54 11.71 -18.32
CA GLY A 87 6.53 11.23 -19.26
C GLY A 87 6.86 11.61 -20.70
N LYS A 88 7.28 12.86 -20.93
CA LYS A 88 7.71 13.35 -22.25
C LYS A 88 8.96 12.61 -22.72
N TYR A 89 9.96 12.49 -21.85
CA TYR A 89 11.20 11.77 -22.12
C TYR A 89 10.93 10.34 -22.61
N TYR A 90 10.13 9.57 -21.87
CA TYR A 90 9.80 8.21 -22.31
C TYR A 90 8.89 8.18 -23.53
N ALA A 91 7.98 9.14 -23.70
CA ALA A 91 7.13 9.20 -24.89
C ALA A 91 7.94 9.40 -26.17
N GLU A 92 9.02 10.18 -26.12
CA GLU A 92 9.94 10.38 -27.25
C GLU A 92 10.76 9.12 -27.57
N LEU A 93 11.10 8.31 -26.56
CA LEU A 93 11.78 7.03 -26.74
C LEU A 93 10.86 5.93 -27.32
N ILE A 94 9.54 6.09 -27.25
CA ILE A 94 8.60 5.14 -27.82
C ILE A 94 8.61 5.29 -29.35
N VAL A 95 9.31 4.37 -30.03
CA VAL A 95 9.22 4.21 -31.49
C VAL A 95 7.79 3.81 -31.85
N ARG A 96 7.02 4.73 -32.41
CA ARG A 96 5.68 4.42 -32.94
C ARG A 96 5.87 3.62 -34.23
N PRO A 97 5.47 2.34 -34.29
CA PRO A 97 5.53 1.62 -35.54
C PRO A 97 4.62 2.32 -36.56
N ASN A 98 5.17 2.65 -37.73
CA ASN A 98 4.43 3.20 -38.86
C ASN A 98 3.58 2.10 -39.52
N LYS A 99 2.62 1.58 -38.77
CA LYS A 99 1.66 0.60 -39.24
C LYS A 99 0.30 1.20 -38.99
N ASN A 100 -0.48 1.34 -40.07
CA ASN A 100 -1.93 1.44 -40.01
C ASN A 100 -2.38 0.31 -39.08
N ARG A 101 -2.62 0.62 -37.80
CA ARG A 101 -3.13 -0.39 -36.86
C ARG A 101 -4.43 -0.83 -37.51
N PRO A 102 -4.63 -2.14 -37.77
CA PRO A 102 -5.93 -2.58 -38.23
C PRO A 102 -6.91 -2.08 -37.18
N GLN A 103 -7.80 -1.16 -37.57
CA GLN A 103 -8.87 -0.73 -36.68
C GLN A 103 -9.56 -2.02 -36.27
N ARG A 104 -9.52 -2.34 -34.97
CA ARG A 104 -10.32 -3.44 -34.47
C ARG A 104 -11.72 -3.17 -34.95
N LYS A 105 -12.32 -4.10 -35.70
CA LYS A 105 -13.75 -4.07 -35.96
C LYS A 105 -14.40 -4.17 -34.59
N ILE A 106 -14.81 -3.02 -34.04
CA ILE A 106 -15.57 -2.97 -32.81
C ILE A 106 -16.90 -3.61 -33.19
N ASN A 107 -17.22 -4.76 -32.59
CA ASN A 107 -18.56 -5.31 -32.72
C ASN A 107 -19.49 -4.36 -31.97
N GLN A 108 -20.17 -3.48 -32.70
CA GLN A 108 -21.16 -2.55 -32.14
C GLN A 108 -22.36 -3.29 -31.51
N SER A 109 -22.46 -4.61 -31.72
CA SER A 109 -23.51 -5.47 -31.18
C SER A 109 -23.28 -6.02 -29.77
N THR A 110 -22.14 -5.72 -29.11
CA THR A 110 -21.90 -6.20 -27.73
C THR A 110 -22.53 -5.31 -26.66
N PHE A 111 -22.96 -4.10 -27.02
CA PHE A 111 -23.61 -3.17 -26.11
C PHE A 111 -24.66 -2.37 -26.89
N PHE A 112 -25.94 -2.62 -26.59
CA PHE A 112 -27.07 -1.92 -27.19
C PHE A 112 -27.83 -1.16 -26.11
N LEU A 113 -28.27 0.05 -26.46
CA LEU A 113 -29.13 0.88 -25.63
C LEU A 113 -30.44 1.02 -26.40
N GLU A 114 -31.49 0.39 -25.90
CA GLU A 114 -32.83 0.47 -26.48
C GLU A 114 -33.81 0.96 -25.41
N ALA A 115 -34.97 1.43 -25.86
CA ALA A 115 -36.04 1.83 -24.95
C ALA A 115 -36.52 0.59 -24.19
N VAL A 116 -36.49 0.68 -22.85
CA VAL A 116 -36.85 -0.43 -21.97
C VAL A 116 -38.33 -0.35 -21.63
N ASP A 117 -39.04 -1.48 -21.72
CA ASP A 117 -40.43 -1.57 -21.29
C ASP A 117 -40.56 -1.99 -19.82
N VAL A 118 -41.62 -1.52 -19.16
CA VAL A 118 -41.89 -1.81 -17.74
C VAL A 118 -42.09 -3.31 -17.51
N THR A 119 -42.70 -4.02 -18.49
CA THR A 119 -42.93 -5.46 -18.38
C THR A 119 -41.61 -6.26 -18.39
N GLU A 120 -40.65 -5.83 -19.21
CA GLU A 120 -39.32 -6.43 -19.31
C GLU A 120 -38.55 -6.30 -17.98
N VAL A 121 -38.51 -5.10 -17.40
CA VAL A 121 -37.86 -4.86 -16.10
C VAL A 121 -38.48 -5.74 -15.01
N THR A 122 -39.81 -5.82 -14.99
CA THR A 122 -40.55 -6.62 -14.02
C THR A 122 -40.22 -8.11 -14.17
N SER A 123 -40.09 -8.60 -15.40
CA SER A 123 -39.69 -9.97 -15.71
C SER A 123 -38.28 -10.29 -15.21
N ILE A 124 -37.31 -9.41 -15.47
CA ILE A 124 -35.91 -9.56 -15.03
C ILE A 124 -35.81 -9.56 -13.50
N ILE A 125 -36.54 -8.67 -12.82
CA ILE A 125 -36.57 -8.65 -11.35
C ILE A 125 -37.12 -9.96 -10.79
N ASN A 126 -38.18 -10.50 -11.41
CA ASN A 126 -38.80 -11.74 -10.96
C ASN A 126 -37.93 -12.97 -11.20
N THR A 127 -37.15 -13.02 -12.29
CA THR A 127 -36.20 -14.11 -12.53
C THR A 127 -35.05 -14.10 -11.53
N LEU A 128 -34.55 -12.91 -11.16
CA LEU A 128 -33.51 -12.77 -10.13
C LEU A 128 -33.99 -13.23 -8.74
N LYS A 129 -35.23 -12.91 -8.35
CA LYS A 129 -35.82 -13.35 -7.07
C LYS A 129 -36.01 -14.86 -7.00
N LYS A 130 -36.42 -15.51 -8.09
CA LYS A 130 -36.53 -16.98 -8.15
C LYS A 130 -35.19 -17.66 -7.88
N TRP A 131 -34.10 -17.05 -8.35
CA TRP A 131 -32.74 -17.58 -8.18
C TRP A 131 -32.23 -17.49 -6.74
N GLU A 132 -32.67 -16.47 -5.98
CA GLU A 132 -32.34 -16.29 -4.57
C GLU A 132 -33.03 -17.31 -3.66
N ILE A 133 -34.27 -17.72 -4.02
CA ILE A 133 -35.04 -18.74 -3.29
C ILE A 133 -34.47 -20.15 -3.53
N ALA A 134 -33.92 -20.44 -4.72
CA ALA A 134 -33.36 -21.75 -5.07
C ALA A 134 -31.98 -22.06 -4.45
N ARG A 135 -31.43 -21.14 -3.64
CA ARG A 135 -30.12 -21.28 -2.98
C ARG A 135 -30.20 -21.73 -1.51
N PHE A 136 -31.41 -21.89 -0.98
CA PHE A 136 -31.71 -22.50 0.32
C PHE A 136 -32.32 -23.89 0.11
#